data_AF-A0AA40RAM9-F1
#
_entry.id   AF-A0AA40RAM9-F1
#
_cell.length_a   1.000
_cell.length_b   1.000
_cell.length_c   1.000
_cell.angle_alpha   90.00
_cell.angle_beta   90.00
_cell.angle_gamma   90.00
#
_symmetry.space_group_name_H-M   'P 1'
#
loop_
_entity.id
_entity.type
_entity.pdbx_description
1 polymer ?
#
loop_
_entity_poly.entity_id
_entity_poly.type
_entity_poly.pdbx_seq_one_letter_code
_entity_poly.pdbx_strand_id
1 'polypeptide(L)'
;MKCRMLTLICFAIVFSSTASYADNPVPTKLRTIISCTLADRTRVTLKAESHGDDGDALFVDEGGKTQPAFLDMPDTEFVGDVALARCVGGALVFALEYGPPYLKGVAIRRNPLTHGDERIYFAEKALPKWLYLGSQEMLVVIPNLGHETDKKYLVYHYVALVMHVPTST
;
A
#
# COMPACT_ATOMS: atom_id res chain seq x y z
N MET A 1 38.37 -67.09 21.86
CA MET A 1 38.25 -65.63 21.70
C MET A 1 36.82 -65.31 21.28
N LYS A 2 36.21 -64.31 21.94
CA LYS A 2 34.79 -63.93 21.88
C LYS A 2 34.40 -63.39 20.50
N CYS A 3 33.17 -63.67 20.05
CA CYS A 3 32.37 -62.67 19.34
C CYS A 3 30.91 -62.82 19.76
N ARG A 4 30.42 -61.88 20.57
CA ARG A 4 29.03 -61.77 21.00
C ARG A 4 28.33 -60.77 20.07
N MET A 5 27.17 -61.21 19.57
CA MET A 5 25.93 -60.49 19.25
C MET A 5 25.95 -58.95 19.34
N LEU A 6 25.47 -58.27 18.30
CA LEU A 6 24.81 -56.97 18.43
C LEU A 6 23.71 -56.82 17.36
N THR A 7 22.47 -56.92 17.81
CA THR A 7 21.25 -56.64 17.03
C THR A 7 21.08 -55.12 16.98
N LEU A 8 21.12 -54.53 15.78
CA LEU A 8 20.98 -53.09 15.59
C LEU A 8 19.48 -52.72 15.55
N ILE A 9 18.98 -52.03 16.57
CA ILE A 9 17.63 -51.48 16.63
C ILE A 9 17.68 -50.06 16.06
N CYS A 10 17.10 -49.83 14.89
CA CYS A 10 16.94 -48.49 14.32
C CYS A 10 15.85 -47.72 15.10
N PHE A 11 16.25 -46.78 15.94
CA PHE A 11 15.35 -45.75 16.45
C PHE A 11 15.16 -44.68 15.37
N ALA A 12 13.98 -44.63 14.76
CA ALA A 12 13.56 -43.52 13.93
C ALA A 12 13.23 -42.32 14.84
N ILE A 13 14.13 -41.35 14.92
CA ILE A 13 13.89 -40.09 15.63
C ILE A 13 13.15 -39.16 14.66
N VAL A 14 11.84 -39.02 14.85
CA VAL A 14 11.03 -38.03 14.14
C VAL A 14 11.15 -36.70 14.90
N PHE A 15 12.07 -35.83 14.48
CA PHE A 15 12.06 -34.43 14.94
C PHE A 15 10.90 -33.70 14.25
N SER A 16 9.77 -33.60 14.94
CA SER A 16 8.68 -32.68 14.57
C SER A 16 9.18 -31.25 14.71
N SER A 17 9.41 -30.58 13.58
CA SER A 17 9.70 -29.15 13.56
C SER A 17 8.38 -28.39 13.70
N THR A 18 7.99 -28.04 14.92
CA THR A 18 6.99 -26.99 15.12
C THR A 18 7.69 -25.66 14.83
N ALA A 19 7.60 -25.19 13.58
CA ALA A 19 7.86 -23.79 13.28
C ALA A 19 6.80 -22.96 14.01
N SER A 20 7.18 -22.41 15.17
CA SER A 20 6.40 -21.35 15.80
C SER A 20 6.55 -20.13 14.90
N TYR A 21 5.52 -19.85 14.08
CA TYR A 21 5.38 -18.53 13.48
C TYR A 21 5.43 -17.52 14.63
N ALA A 22 6.41 -16.63 14.59
CA ALA A 22 6.45 -15.51 15.52
C ALA A 22 5.14 -14.74 15.39
N ASP A 23 4.53 -14.50 16.54
CA ASP A 23 3.42 -13.58 16.73
C ASP A 23 3.73 -12.27 16.01
N ASN A 24 2.89 -11.86 15.06
CA ASN A 24 2.98 -10.51 14.49
C ASN A 24 2.75 -9.54 15.66
N PRO A 25 3.68 -8.61 15.96
CA PRO A 25 3.50 -7.67 17.05
C PRO A 25 2.22 -6.86 16.84
N VAL A 26 1.45 -6.74 17.92
CA VAL A 26 0.24 -5.92 18.03
C VAL A 26 0.55 -4.49 17.59
N PRO A 27 -0.27 -3.85 16.72
CA PRO A 27 0.02 -2.50 16.23
C PRO A 27 0.11 -1.51 17.39
N THR A 28 1.19 -0.76 17.42
CA THR A 28 1.37 0.41 18.26
C THR A 28 0.25 1.41 17.92
N LYS A 29 -0.21 2.18 18.90
CA LYS A 29 -1.34 3.11 18.75
C LYS A 29 -1.21 3.97 17.48
N LEU A 30 -2.06 3.69 16.47
CA LEU A 30 -2.07 4.43 15.22
C LEU A 30 -2.55 5.88 15.44
N ARG A 31 -1.76 6.86 14.98
CA ARG A 31 -2.15 8.27 14.97
C ARG A 31 -2.86 8.61 13.67
N THR A 32 -3.93 9.39 13.72
CA THR A 32 -4.56 9.93 12.51
C THR A 32 -3.69 11.04 11.92
N ILE A 33 -3.37 10.96 10.62
CA ILE A 33 -2.74 12.05 9.85
C ILE A 33 -3.82 12.96 9.27
N ILE A 34 -4.76 12.40 8.51
CA ILE A 34 -5.83 13.14 7.84
C ILE A 34 -7.02 12.21 7.55
N SER A 35 -8.23 12.77 7.60
CA SER A 35 -9.45 12.09 7.12
C SER A 35 -10.05 12.86 5.96
N CYS A 36 -10.36 12.17 4.87
CA CYS A 36 -10.97 12.74 3.67
C CYS A 36 -12.37 12.16 3.44
N THR A 37 -13.27 13.01 2.96
CA THR A 37 -14.51 12.55 2.32
C THR A 37 -14.20 12.27 0.85
N LEU A 38 -14.46 11.04 0.40
CA LEU A 38 -14.25 10.61 -0.98
C LEU A 38 -15.40 11.05 -1.90
N ALA A 39 -15.20 10.89 -3.21
CA ALA A 39 -16.17 11.31 -4.23
C ALA A 39 -17.56 10.66 -4.06
N ASP A 40 -17.63 9.43 -3.56
CA ASP A 40 -18.89 8.74 -3.24
C ASP A 40 -19.44 9.06 -1.83
N ARG A 41 -18.85 10.06 -1.15
CA ARG A 41 -19.16 10.52 0.21
C ARG A 41 -18.75 9.58 1.34
N THR A 42 -18.12 8.45 1.04
CA THR A 42 -17.49 7.62 2.08
C THR A 42 -16.30 8.36 2.71
N ARG A 43 -15.83 7.87 3.86
CA ARG A 43 -14.70 8.43 4.58
C ARG A 43 -13.51 7.49 4.50
N VAL A 44 -12.36 8.04 4.16
CA VAL A 44 -11.05 7.38 4.26
C VAL A 44 -10.18 8.14 5.25
N THR A 45 -9.39 7.45 6.05
CA THR A 45 -8.47 8.05 7.01
C THR A 45 -7.06 7.50 6.82
N LEU A 46 -6.10 8.38 6.60
CA LEU A 46 -4.68 8.05 6.64
C LEU A 46 -4.22 8.06 8.11
N LYS A 47 -3.56 6.98 8.51
CA LYS A 47 -3.01 6.77 9.84
C LYS A 47 -1.52 6.45 9.74
N ALA A 48 -0.80 6.70 10.82
CA ALA A 48 0.62 6.39 10.95
C ALA A 48 0.90 5.59 12.22
N GLU A 49 1.83 4.67 12.12
CA GLU A 49 2.55 4.05 13.23
C GLU A 49 3.96 4.63 13.27
N SER A 50 4.39 5.14 14.42
CA SER A 50 5.72 5.75 14.57
C SER A 50 6.76 4.65 14.81
N HIS A 51 7.85 4.69 14.04
CA HIS A 51 9.06 3.86 14.20
C HIS A 51 10.23 4.65 14.82
N GLY A 52 9.94 5.79 15.45
CA GLY A 52 10.95 6.63 16.09
C GLY A 52 11.69 7.46 15.04
N ASP A 53 13.02 7.43 15.07
CA ASP A 53 13.86 8.23 14.18
C ASP A 53 13.83 7.74 12.72
N ASP A 54 13.35 6.51 12.48
CA ASP A 54 13.19 5.95 11.13
C ASP A 54 11.95 6.50 10.39
N GLY A 55 11.04 7.18 11.09
CA GLY A 55 9.83 7.77 10.53
C GLY A 55 8.56 6.99 10.86
N ASP A 56 7.58 7.02 9.95
CA ASP A 56 6.26 6.40 10.11
C ASP A 56 6.03 5.27 9.10
N ALA A 57 5.37 4.19 9.54
CA ALA A 57 4.66 3.26 8.66
C ALA A 57 3.22 3.74 8.44
N LEU A 58 2.73 3.71 7.19
CA LEU A 58 1.42 4.27 6.84
C LEU A 58 0.34 3.21 6.71
N PHE A 59 -0.84 3.54 7.22
CA PHE A 59 -2.05 2.71 7.18
C PHE A 59 -3.24 3.52 6.67
N VAL A 60 -4.15 2.84 5.98
CA VAL A 60 -5.40 3.42 5.48
C VAL A 60 -6.56 2.73 6.17
N ASP A 61 -7.45 3.53 6.76
CA ASP A 61 -8.71 3.11 7.34
C ASP A 61 -9.88 3.49 6.43
N GLU A 62 -10.62 2.48 5.98
CA GLU A 62 -11.82 2.64 5.16
C GLU A 62 -12.95 1.80 5.74
N GLY A 63 -14.05 2.44 6.12
CA GLY A 63 -15.19 1.74 6.72
C GLY A 63 -14.83 1.00 8.02
N GLY A 64 -13.84 1.49 8.78
CA GLY A 64 -13.37 0.85 10.01
C GLY A 64 -12.42 -0.34 9.79
N LYS A 65 -12.10 -0.68 8.55
CA LYS A 65 -11.06 -1.65 8.22
C LYS A 65 -9.75 -0.89 8.01
N THR A 66 -8.81 -1.05 8.92
CA THR A 66 -7.44 -0.53 8.78
C THR A 66 -6.56 -1.57 8.07
N GLN A 67 -5.78 -1.13 7.08
CA GLN A 67 -4.84 -1.95 6.32
C GLN A 67 -3.56 -1.17 5.99
N PRO A 68 -2.43 -1.82 5.66
CA PRO A 68 -1.25 -1.13 5.18
C PRO A 68 -1.56 -0.24 3.98
N ALA A 69 -0.91 0.92 3.89
CA ALA A 69 -1.18 1.89 2.83
C ALA A 69 -0.75 1.40 1.44
N PHE A 70 0.33 0.61 1.37
CA PHE A 70 0.98 0.17 0.13
C PHE A 70 0.66 -1.29 -0.20
N LEU A 71 -0.53 -1.54 -0.77
CA LEU A 71 -0.97 -2.90 -1.08
C LEU A 71 -0.37 -3.46 -2.38
N ASP A 72 0.32 -2.64 -3.18
CA ASP A 72 1.01 -3.07 -4.40
C ASP A 72 2.28 -3.89 -4.11
N MET A 73 2.82 -3.78 -2.89
CA MET A 73 4.01 -4.49 -2.42
C MET A 73 3.78 -4.99 -0.97
N PRO A 74 2.90 -5.99 -0.77
CA PRO A 74 2.45 -6.39 0.57
C PRO A 74 3.56 -7.02 1.43
N ASP A 75 4.62 -7.53 0.81
CA ASP A 75 5.76 -8.16 1.50
C ASP A 75 6.86 -7.15 1.84
N THR A 76 6.66 -5.86 1.54
CA THR A 76 7.64 -4.80 1.80
C THR A 76 7.09 -3.80 2.80
N GLU A 77 7.84 -3.60 3.88
CA GLU A 77 7.56 -2.56 4.85
C GLU A 77 8.18 -1.23 4.38
N PHE A 78 7.36 -0.19 4.29
CA PHE A 78 7.81 1.16 3.97
C PHE A 78 7.67 2.04 5.21
N VAL A 79 8.82 2.48 5.72
CA VAL A 79 8.96 3.39 6.86
C VAL A 79 9.71 4.63 6.39
N GLY A 80 9.24 5.81 6.80
CA GLY A 80 9.89 7.06 6.41
C GLY A 80 9.09 8.31 6.78
N ASP A 81 9.48 9.44 6.22
CA ASP A 81 8.84 10.72 6.55
C ASP A 81 7.61 10.98 5.66
N VAL A 82 6.52 11.46 6.27
CA VAL A 82 5.31 11.82 5.51
C VAL A 82 5.56 13.09 4.70
N ALA A 83 5.93 12.92 3.43
CA ALA A 83 6.21 14.00 2.49
C ALA A 83 4.94 14.68 1.94
N LEU A 84 3.80 13.97 1.91
CA LEU A 84 2.52 14.49 1.44
C LEU A 84 1.34 13.77 2.12
N ALA A 85 0.32 14.53 2.50
CA ALA A 85 -1.01 14.01 2.85
C ALA A 85 -2.08 15.09 2.59
N ARG A 86 -2.96 14.90 1.60
CA ARG A 86 -3.98 15.88 1.21
C ARG A 86 -5.27 15.22 0.74
N CYS A 87 -6.38 15.91 0.98
CA CYS A 87 -7.65 15.64 0.30
C CYS A 87 -7.75 16.54 -0.94
N VAL A 88 -7.95 15.96 -2.12
CA VAL A 88 -8.05 16.70 -3.40
C VAL A 88 -9.25 16.17 -4.17
N GLY A 89 -10.27 17.00 -4.38
CA GLY A 89 -11.39 16.68 -5.28
C GLY A 89 -12.16 15.39 -4.98
N GLY A 90 -12.24 14.95 -3.72
CA GLY A 90 -12.86 13.67 -3.35
C GLY A 90 -11.93 12.46 -3.45
N ALA A 91 -10.62 12.69 -3.45
CA ALA A 91 -9.58 11.68 -3.33
C ALA A 91 -8.64 12.00 -2.16
N LEU A 92 -8.02 10.98 -1.59
CA LEU A 92 -6.90 11.08 -0.67
C LEU A 92 -5.61 10.85 -1.46
N VAL A 93 -4.63 11.76 -1.36
CA VAL A 93 -3.30 11.58 -1.94
C VAL A 93 -2.25 11.75 -0.86
N PHE A 94 -1.32 10.80 -0.76
CA PHE A 94 -0.22 10.86 0.17
C PHE A 94 1.06 10.25 -0.41
N ALA A 95 2.18 10.61 0.18
CA ALA A 95 3.49 10.07 -0.16
C ALA A 95 4.39 10.03 1.08
N LEU A 96 5.23 9.01 1.12
CA LEU A 96 6.26 8.75 2.11
C LEU A 96 7.63 8.90 1.44
N GLU A 97 8.55 9.64 2.06
CA GLU A 97 9.97 9.61 1.71
C GLU A 97 10.64 8.51 2.54
N TYR A 98 10.99 7.40 1.89
CA TYR A 98 11.52 6.20 2.57
C TYR A 98 13.03 6.03 2.36
N GLY A 99 13.71 7.14 2.04
CA GLY A 99 15.13 7.21 1.72
C GLY A 99 15.36 8.24 0.62
N PRO A 100 15.90 9.44 0.90
CA PRO A 100 16.02 10.49 -0.11
C PRO A 100 16.80 10.04 -1.35
N PRO A 101 16.33 10.36 -2.57
CA PRO A 101 15.14 11.16 -2.92
C PRO A 101 13.89 10.30 -3.23
N TYR A 102 13.82 9.06 -2.76
CA TYR A 102 12.80 8.10 -3.15
C TYR A 102 11.49 8.30 -2.37
N LEU A 103 10.42 8.57 -3.12
CA LEU A 103 9.07 8.70 -2.60
C LEU A 103 8.24 7.49 -3.01
N LYS A 104 7.42 6.96 -2.11
CA LYS A 104 6.35 6.01 -2.43
C LYS A 104 5.03 6.61 -2.00
N GLY A 105 4.04 6.61 -2.88
CA GLY A 105 2.77 7.26 -2.59
C GLY A 105 1.58 6.57 -3.24
N VAL A 106 0.40 7.00 -2.80
CA VAL A 106 -0.88 6.49 -3.27
C VAL A 106 -1.85 7.64 -3.46
N ALA A 107 -2.57 7.62 -4.58
CA ALA A 107 -3.83 8.34 -4.75
C ALA A 107 -4.98 7.35 -4.63
N ILE A 108 -5.90 7.58 -3.70
CA ILE A 108 -7.06 6.75 -3.41
C ILE A 108 -8.33 7.54 -3.71
N ARG A 109 -9.21 6.95 -4.50
CA ARG A 109 -10.55 7.44 -4.77
C ARG A 109 -11.54 6.27 -4.71
N ARG A 110 -12.77 6.58 -4.32
CA ARG A 110 -13.90 5.70 -4.55
C ARG A 110 -14.67 6.20 -5.77
N ASN A 111 -14.79 5.37 -6.80
CA ASN A 111 -15.44 5.79 -8.05
C ASN A 111 -16.87 6.28 -7.76
N PRO A 112 -17.27 7.49 -8.19
CA PRO A 112 -18.58 8.04 -7.86
C PRO A 112 -19.75 7.33 -8.57
N LEU A 113 -19.48 6.54 -9.61
CA LEU A 113 -20.48 5.80 -10.39
C LEU A 113 -20.54 4.32 -9.99
N THR A 114 -19.39 3.65 -9.91
CA THR A 114 -19.32 2.20 -9.65
C THR A 114 -19.14 1.88 -8.17
N HIS A 115 -18.81 2.88 -7.34
CA HIS A 115 -18.39 2.70 -5.95
C HIS A 115 -17.21 1.71 -5.80
N GLY A 116 -16.42 1.52 -6.85
CA GLY A 116 -15.20 0.72 -6.82
C GLY A 116 -14.05 1.45 -6.12
N ASP A 117 -13.17 0.68 -5.46
CA ASP A 117 -11.90 1.21 -4.92
C ASP A 117 -10.92 1.44 -6.07
N GLU A 118 -10.40 2.66 -6.18
CA GLU A 118 -9.46 3.06 -7.22
C GLU A 118 -8.19 3.59 -6.58
N ARG A 119 -7.07 2.95 -6.89
CA ARG A 119 -5.77 3.28 -6.30
C ARG A 119 -4.72 3.38 -7.38
N ILE A 120 -3.96 4.47 -7.33
CA ILE A 120 -2.72 4.63 -8.12
C ILE A 120 -1.57 4.64 -7.14
N TYR A 121 -0.74 3.60 -7.21
CA TYR A 121 0.53 3.51 -6.52
C TYR A 121 1.62 4.11 -7.42
N PHE A 122 2.46 4.97 -6.86
CA PHE A 122 3.59 5.57 -7.57
C PHE A 122 4.84 5.52 -6.70
N ALA A 123 6.01 5.42 -7.35
CA ALA A 123 7.31 5.42 -6.68
C ALA A 123 8.29 6.24 -7.51
N GLU A 124 8.52 7.50 -7.11
CA GLU A 124 9.20 8.50 -7.93
C GLU A 124 10.10 9.42 -7.10
N LYS A 125 10.88 10.28 -7.76
CA LYS A 125 11.80 11.23 -7.09
C LYS A 125 11.21 12.64 -6.89
N ALA A 126 9.93 12.81 -7.18
CA ALA A 126 9.21 14.07 -7.03
C ALA A 126 7.78 13.83 -6.54
N LEU A 127 7.24 14.79 -5.81
CA LEU A 127 5.83 14.77 -5.42
C LEU A 127 4.93 15.01 -6.64
N PRO A 128 3.69 14.47 -6.63
CA PRO A 128 2.68 14.81 -7.63
C PRO A 128 2.46 16.32 -7.75
N LYS A 129 2.49 16.82 -8.98
CA LYS A 129 2.17 18.22 -9.28
C LYS A 129 0.69 18.41 -9.58
N TRP A 130 0.05 17.41 -10.20
CA TRP A 130 -1.36 17.44 -10.53
C TRP A 130 -2.03 16.08 -10.29
N LEU A 131 -3.31 16.17 -9.91
CA LEU A 131 -4.24 15.06 -9.84
C LEU A 131 -5.45 15.41 -10.71
N TYR A 132 -5.74 14.59 -11.71
CA TYR A 132 -6.94 14.73 -12.54
C TYR A 132 -7.94 13.63 -12.18
N LEU A 133 -9.18 14.02 -11.94
CA LEU A 133 -10.27 13.14 -11.53
C LEU A 133 -11.40 13.23 -12.55
N GLY A 134 -11.54 12.21 -13.40
CA GLY A 134 -12.68 12.02 -14.30
C GLY A 134 -13.69 11.03 -13.73
N SER A 135 -14.86 10.89 -14.35
CA SER A 135 -15.88 9.92 -13.89
C SER A 135 -15.46 8.45 -14.09
N GLN A 136 -14.53 8.19 -15.01
CA GLN A 136 -14.02 6.86 -15.36
C GLN A 136 -12.51 6.75 -15.30
N GLU A 137 -11.81 7.85 -14.98
CA GLU A 137 -10.36 7.88 -14.96
C GLU A 137 -9.82 8.68 -13.79
N MET A 138 -8.61 8.34 -13.37
CA MET A 138 -7.81 9.08 -12.41
C MET A 138 -6.37 9.15 -12.92
N LEU A 139 -5.76 10.34 -12.88
CA LEU A 139 -4.38 10.54 -13.32
C LEU A 139 -3.55 11.24 -12.23
N VAL A 140 -2.37 10.70 -11.95
CA VAL A 140 -1.35 11.34 -11.12
C VAL A 140 -0.21 11.77 -12.02
N VAL A 141 0.10 13.07 -12.03
CA VAL A 141 1.16 13.64 -12.88
C VAL A 141 2.33 14.11 -12.02
N ILE A 142 3.50 13.53 -12.26
CA ILE A 142 4.70 13.70 -11.45
C ILE A 142 5.84 14.25 -12.34
N PRO A 143 6.58 15.29 -11.91
CA PRO A 143 7.78 15.74 -12.63
C PRO A 143 8.81 14.61 -12.76
N ASN A 144 9.36 14.44 -13.96
CA ASN A 144 10.40 13.46 -14.25
C ASN A 144 11.78 13.99 -13.82
N LEU A 145 12.05 14.05 -12.51
CA LEU A 145 13.34 14.51 -11.98
C LEU A 145 14.43 13.43 -12.03
N GLY A 146 14.05 12.17 -12.15
CA GLY A 146 14.99 11.06 -12.23
C GLY A 146 15.44 10.72 -13.64
N HIS A 147 14.90 11.40 -14.64
CA HIS A 147 15.19 11.21 -16.06
C HIS A 147 14.89 9.78 -16.55
N GLU A 148 13.84 9.16 -16.00
CA GLU A 148 13.35 7.83 -16.39
C GLU A 148 12.95 7.78 -17.88
N THR A 149 12.55 8.92 -18.44
CA THR A 149 12.24 9.13 -19.87
C THR A 149 12.83 10.44 -20.39
N ASP A 150 12.72 10.69 -21.70
CA ASP A 150 13.05 11.99 -22.32
C ASP A 150 11.97 13.07 -22.14
N LYS A 151 10.85 12.73 -21.48
CA LYS A 151 9.72 13.64 -21.26
C LYS A 151 9.82 14.36 -19.92
N LYS A 152 9.08 15.46 -19.77
CA LYS A 152 9.11 16.30 -18.55
C LYS A 152 8.31 15.72 -17.37
N TYR A 153 7.37 14.83 -17.66
CA TYR A 153 6.42 14.31 -16.68
C TYR A 153 6.22 12.82 -16.87
N LEU A 154 6.00 12.15 -15.76
CA LEU A 154 5.48 10.80 -15.67
C LEU A 154 3.99 10.89 -15.33
N VAL A 155 3.18 10.07 -16.00
CA VAL A 155 1.73 10.05 -15.82
C VAL A 155 1.31 8.63 -15.48
N TYR A 156 0.80 8.47 -14.26
CA TYR A 156 0.14 7.25 -13.85
C TYR A 156 -1.35 7.40 -14.10
N HIS A 157 -1.97 6.37 -14.68
CA HIS A 157 -3.34 6.41 -15.17
C HIS A 157 -4.11 5.18 -14.70
N TYR A 158 -5.23 5.41 -14.02
CA TYR A 158 -6.21 4.39 -13.70
C TYR A 158 -7.45 4.59 -14.56
N VAL A 159 -7.90 3.52 -15.25
CA VAL A 159 -9.11 3.52 -16.07
C VAL A 159 -10.11 2.52 -15.48
N ALA A 160 -11.29 3.01 -15.12
CA ALA A 160 -12.41 2.17 -14.72
C ALA A 160 -13.23 1.77 -15.95
N LEU A 161 -13.24 0.47 -16.26
CA LEU A 161 -14.13 -0.07 -17.30
C LEU A 161 -15.54 -0.18 -16.74
N VAL A 162 -16.47 0.62 -17.27
CA VAL A 162 -17.90 0.41 -17.03
C VAL A 162 -18.40 -0.54 -18.13
N MET A 163 -18.60 -1.83 -17.79
CA MET A 163 -19.28 -2.74 -18.70
C MET A 163 -20.74 -2.28 -18.83
N HIS A 164 -21.08 -1.72 -19.99
CA HIS A 164 -22.48 -1.46 -20.35
C HIS A 164 -23.13 -2.81 -20.63
N VAL A 165 -23.89 -3.36 -19.69
CA VAL A 165 -24.75 -4.52 -19.96
C VAL A 165 -25.86 -4.00 -20.87
N PRO A 166 -25.96 -4.45 -22.14
CA PRO A 166 -27.06 -4.06 -23.00
C PRO A 166 -28.33 -4.57 -22.33
N THR A 167 -29.25 -3.67 -22.00
CA THR A 167 -30.61 -4.07 -21.64
C THR A 167 -31.25 -4.60 -22.92
N SER A 168 -31.42 -5.92 -22.99
CA SER A 168 -32.24 -6.53 -24.04
C SER A 168 -33.69 -6.10 -23.80
N THR A 169 -34.15 -5.14 -24.59
CA THR A 169 -35.58 -4.83 -24.78
C THR A 169 -36.26 -5.89 -25.62
#